data_AF-A0A2D6X6H8-F1
#
_entry.id   AF-A0A2D6X6H8-F1
#
_cell.length_a   1.000
_cell.length_b   1.000
_cell.length_c   1.000
_cell.angle_alpha   90.00
_cell.angle_beta   90.00
_cell.angle_gamma   90.00
#
_symmetry.space_group_name_H-M   'P 1'
#
loop_
_entity.id
_entity.type
_entity.pdbx_description
1 polymer ?
#
loop_
_entity_poly.entity_id
_entity_poly.type
_entity_poly.pdbx_seq_one_letter_code
_entity_poly.pdbx_strand_id
1 'polypeptide(L)' 'MKKCTAECILKNRSCKQEDCRMWIDYKQNLNCTMIAVEELPEMTYKEIAKRLKVSIVRIKQIHDKALQKLQQNNLFFH' A
#
# COMPACT_ATOMS: atom_id res chain seq x y z
N MET A 1 2.34 1.69 13.88
CA MET A 1 1.04 1.20 13.39
C MET A 1 -0.09 2.08 13.94
N LYS A 2 -1.14 2.39 13.16
CA LYS A 2 -2.29 3.20 13.64
C LYS A 2 -3.22 2.35 14.53
N LYS A 3 -3.96 2.98 15.45
CA LYS A 3 -4.94 2.29 16.31
C LYS A 3 -6.02 1.55 15.50
N CYS A 4 -6.52 2.15 14.42
CA CYS A 4 -7.54 1.54 13.56
C CYS A 4 -7.04 0.26 12.87
N THR A 5 -5.75 0.19 12.53
CA THR A 5 -5.11 -1.00 11.95
C THR A 5 -5.13 -2.15 12.94
N ALA A 6 -4.69 -1.90 14.19
CA ALA A 6 -4.71 -2.90 15.25
C ALA A 6 -6.12 -3.43 15.53
N GLU A 7 -7.13 -2.55 15.54
CA GLU A 7 -8.52 -2.98 15.71
C GLU A 7 -9.03 -3.88 14.58
N CYS A 8 -8.69 -3.57 13.32
CA CYS A 8 -9.08 -4.40 12.18
C CYS A 8 -8.47 -5.80 12.29
N ILE A 9 -7.20 -5.89 12.68
CA ILE A 9 -6.48 -7.16 12.91
C ILE A 9 -7.12 -7.94 14.06
N LEU A 10 -7.32 -7.32 15.22
CA LEU A 10 -7.90 -7.97 16.41
C LEU A 10 -9.32 -8.49 16.15
N LYS A 11 -10.13 -7.71 15.43
CA LYS A 11 -11.52 -8.09 15.09
C LYS A 11 -11.60 -8.98 13.85
N ASN A 12 -10.49 -9.17 13.14
CA ASN A 12 -10.40 -9.80 11.81
C ASN A 12 -11.51 -9.32 10.85
N ARG A 13 -11.67 -7.99 10.74
CA ARG A 13 -12.73 -7.36 9.94
C ARG A 13 -12.16 -6.30 9.02
N SER A 14 -12.63 -6.31 7.77
CA SER A 14 -12.23 -5.30 6.78
C SER A 14 -12.70 -3.91 7.20
N CYS A 15 -11.82 -2.91 7.03
CA CYS A 15 -12.11 -1.51 7.29
C CYS A 15 -13.23 -1.00 6.38
N LYS A 16 -14.17 -0.27 6.96
CA LYS A 16 -15.31 0.37 6.26
C LYS A 16 -15.10 1.86 5.98
N GLN A 17 -13.98 2.43 6.44
CA GLN A 17 -13.70 3.86 6.31
C GLN A 17 -13.10 4.15 4.94
N GLU A 18 -13.95 4.26 3.91
CA GLU A 18 -13.52 4.37 2.50
C GLU A 18 -12.84 5.71 2.16
N ASP A 19 -13.09 6.76 2.93
CA ASP A 19 -12.43 8.08 2.80
C ASP A 19 -11.01 8.11 3.37
N CYS A 20 -10.58 7.05 4.06
CA CYS A 20 -9.25 6.98 4.65
C CYS A 20 -8.19 6.86 3.55
N ARG A 21 -7.14 7.68 3.62
CA ARG A 21 -6.01 7.65 2.67
C ARG A 21 -5.33 6.27 2.53
N MET A 22 -5.41 5.43 3.56
CA MET A 22 -4.82 4.08 3.56
C MET A 22 -5.85 3.00 3.21
N TRP A 23 -7.09 3.37 2.89
CA TRP A 23 -8.11 2.43 2.52
C TRP A 23 -7.90 1.96 1.08
N ILE A 24 -8.04 0.66 0.88
CA ILE A 24 -7.98 0.02 -0.44
C ILE A 24 -9.11 -0.99 -0.54
N ASP A 25 -9.70 -1.15 -1.73
CA ASP A 25 -10.72 -2.16 -1.97
C ASP A 25 -10.08 -3.56 -2.15
N TYR A 26 -9.53 -4.06 -1.05
CA TYR A 26 -8.85 -5.35 -0.99
C TYR A 26 -9.06 -6.04 0.36
N LYS A 27 -10.13 -6.84 0.44
CA LYS A 27 -10.59 -7.47 1.68
C LYS A 27 -9.57 -8.39 2.34
N GLN A 28 -8.69 -9.02 1.56
CA GLN A 28 -7.66 -9.93 2.08
C GLN A 28 -6.64 -9.20 2.96
N ASN A 29 -6.42 -7.90 2.76
CA ASN A 29 -5.60 -7.07 3.66
C ASN A 29 -6.47 -6.14 4.52
N LEU A 30 -7.68 -6.62 4.86
CA LEU A 30 -8.66 -5.91 5.69
C LEU A 30 -8.96 -4.47 5.20
N ASN A 31 -8.94 -4.27 3.89
CA ASN A 31 -9.09 -2.98 3.21
C ASN A 31 -8.08 -1.90 3.66
N CYS A 32 -6.86 -2.28 4.04
CA CYS A 32 -5.85 -1.34 4.53
C CYS A 32 -4.47 -1.57 3.93
N THR A 33 -3.88 -0.52 3.35
CA THR A 33 -2.52 -0.55 2.82
C THR A 33 -1.46 -0.82 3.90
N MET A 34 -1.65 -0.33 5.13
CA MET A 34 -0.70 -0.59 6.22
C MET A 34 -0.60 -2.09 6.52
N ILE A 35 -1.76 -2.77 6.58
CA ILE A 35 -1.84 -4.22 6.81
C ILE A 35 -1.21 -4.96 5.64
N ALA A 36 -1.48 -4.53 4.40
CA ALA A 36 -0.88 -5.14 3.22
C ALA A 36 0.66 -5.12 3.25
N VAL A 37 1.27 -4.01 3.68
CA VAL A 37 2.73 -3.86 3.79
C VAL A 37 3.30 -4.67 4.95
N GLU A 38 2.59 -4.77 6.07
CA GLU A 38 3.04 -5.56 7.22
C GLU A 38 2.96 -7.07 6.96
N GLU A 39 1.94 -7.54 6.24
CA GLU A 39 1.78 -8.96 5.89
C GLU A 39 2.73 -9.41 4.76
N LEU A 40 3.07 -8.51 3.84
CA LEU A 40 3.99 -8.80 2.74
C LEU A 40 4.93 -7.59 2.49
N PRO A 41 6.09 -7.55 3.17
CA PRO A 41 7.02 -6.42 3.10
C PRO A 41 7.59 -6.20 1.70
N GLU A 42 7.86 -7.29 0.97
CA GLU A 42 8.41 -7.27 -0.38
C GLU A 42 7.35 -7.62 -1.41
N MET A 43 6.50 -6.64 -1.73
CA MET A 43 5.48 -6.83 -2.77
C MET A 43 6.04 -6.59 -4.18
N THR A 44 5.75 -7.54 -5.07
CA THR A 44 5.98 -7.38 -6.50
C THR A 44 4.99 -6.37 -7.11
N TYR A 45 5.33 -5.78 -8.26
CA TYR A 45 4.39 -4.90 -8.98
C TYR A 45 3.07 -5.59 -9.35
N LYS A 46 3.08 -6.90 -9.59
CA LYS A 46 1.87 -7.68 -9.88
C LYS A 46 0.94 -7.75 -8.68
N GLU A 47 1.49 -7.94 -7.49
CA GLU A 47 0.76 -7.99 -6.23
C GLU A 47 0.16 -6.63 -5.84
N ILE A 48 0.90 -5.55 -6.08
CA ILE A 48 0.41 -4.18 -5.87
C ILE A 48 -0.69 -3.86 -6.88
N ALA A 49 -0.47 -4.17 -8.16
CA ALA A 49 -1.45 -3.97 -9.24
C ALA A 49 -2.79 -4.65 -8.93
N LYS A 50 -2.75 -5.90 -8.44
CA LYS A 50 -3.95 -6.65 -8.02
C LYS A 50 -4.72 -5.93 -6.91
N ARG A 51 -4.02 -5.39 -5.91
CA ARG A 51 -4.63 -4.69 -4.75
C ARG A 51 -5.25 -3.36 -5.14
N LEU A 52 -4.56 -2.59 -5.98
CA LEU A 52 -4.99 -1.25 -6.39
C LEU A 52 -5.88 -1.24 -7.65
N LYS A 53 -6.12 -2.41 -8.25
CA LYS A 53 -6.92 -2.58 -9.48
C LYS A 53 -6.41 -1.72 -10.64
N VAL A 54 -5.09 -1.65 -10.80
CA VAL A 54 -4.43 -0.93 -11.90
C VAL A 54 -3.47 -1.85 -12.64
N SER A 55 -3.00 -1.45 -13.82
CA SER A 55 -2.03 -2.24 -14.57
C SER A 55 -0.65 -2.28 -13.91
N ILE A 56 0.10 -3.36 -14.14
CA ILE A 56 1.51 -3.49 -13.69
C ILE A 56 2.36 -2.33 -14.23
N VAL A 57 2.13 -1.94 -15.49
CA VAL A 57 2.79 -0.79 -16.13
C VAL A 57 2.53 0.49 -15.35
N ARG A 58 1.29 0.71 -14.87
CA ARG A 58 0.96 1.89 -14.07
C ARG A 58 1.69 1.91 -12.73
N ILE A 59 1.80 0.76 -12.05
CA ILE A 59 2.58 0.66 -10.81
C ILE A 59 4.05 1.01 -11.06
N LYS A 60 4.66 0.44 -12.11
CA LYS A 60 6.05 0.76 -12.47
C LYS A 60 6.25 2.26 -12.73
N GLN A 61 5.36 2.89 -13.50
CA GLN A 61 5.44 4.34 -13.76
C GLN A 61 5.35 5.19 -12.48
N ILE A 62 4.49 4.80 -11.52
CA ILE A 62 4.37 5.51 -10.24
C ILE A 62 5.66 5.33 -9.43
N HIS A 63 6.18 4.10 -9.35
CA HIS A 63 7.41 3.79 -8.64
C HIS A 63 8.61 4.54 -9.22
N ASP A 64 8.83 4.48 -10.54
CA ASP A 64 9.94 5.16 -11.20
C ASP A 64 9.90 6.68 -10.97
N LYS A 65 8.71 7.30 -11.03
CA LYS A 65 8.54 8.73 -10.73
C LYS A 65 8.83 9.05 -9.26
N ALA A 66 8.49 8.15 -8.33
CA ALA A 66 8.83 8.33 -6.93
C ALA A 66 10.35 8.27 -6.70
N LEU A 67 11.03 7.30 -7.30
CA LEU A 67 12.49 7.21 -7.26
C LEU A 67 13.16 8.46 -7.85
N GLN A 68 12.70 8.94 -9.00
CA GLN A 68 13.22 10.16 -9.62
C GLN A 68 13.09 11.37 -8.67
N LYS A 69 11.95 11.50 -7.97
CA LYS A 69 11.77 12.58 -6.99
C LYS A 69 12.71 12.45 -5.80
N LEU A 70 12.93 11.24 -5.29
CA LEU A 70 13.86 11.02 -4.18
C LEU A 70 15.30 11.38 -4.58
N GLN A 71 15.71 11.02 -5.79
CA GLN A 71 17.02 11.39 -6.36
C GLN A 71 17.16 12.91 -6.50
N GLN A 72 16.16 13.60 -7.03
CA GLN A 72 16.17 15.07 -7.18
C GLN A 72 16.27 15.80 -5.83
N ASN A 73 15.75 15.22 -4.76
CA ASN A 73 15.79 15.80 -3.42
C ASN A 73 17.00 15.33 -2.59
N ASN A 74 17.97 14.63 -3.19
CA ASN A 74 19.13 14.02 -2.51
C ASN A 74 18.75 13.20 -1.26
N LEU A 75 17.56 12.57 -1.28
CA LEU A 75 17.07 11.72 -0.19
C LEU A 75 17.58 10.27 -0.29
N PHE A 76 18.38 9.97 -1.31
CA PHE A 76 19.16 8.74 -1.40
C PHE A 76 20.54 8.98 -0.78
N PHE A 77 20.77 8.38 0.38
CA PHE A 77 22.13 8.21 0.92
C PHE A 77 22.80 7.10 0.13
N HIS A 78 23.91 7.44 -0.54
CA HIS A 78 24.90 6.46 -0.98
C HIS A 78 25.74 6.01 0.22
#